data_AF-A0A543EXG5-F1
#
_entry.id   AF-A0A543EXG5-F1
#
_cell.length_a   1.000
_cell.length_b   1.000
_cell.length_c   1.000
_cell.angle_alpha   90.00
_cell.angle_beta   90.00
_cell.angle_gamma   90.00
#
_symmetry.space_group_name_H-M   'P 1'
#
loop_
_entity.id
_entity.type
_entity.pdbx_description
1 polymer ?
#
loop_
_entity_poly.entity_id
_entity_poly.type
_entity_poly.pdbx_seq_one_letter_code
_entity_poly.pdbx_strand_id
1 'polypeptide(L)'
;MFRTGLRLAFITAAAASAVVLGGGLATAAPTLTADTAEEGSIAVGSNPAGEQWTCVLVGSAEQAGSRFDMARAGESRGGFAAGSTVTAGCLNTQSFAITVVTGVTSLDDAD
;
A
#
# COMPACT_ATOMS: atom_id res chain seq x y z
N MET A 1 40.15 18.98 0.37
CA MET A 1 39.56 20.27 -0.05
C MET A 1 38.04 20.09 0.02
N PHE A 2 37.43 20.39 1.16
CA PHE A 2 35.98 20.25 1.38
C PHE A 2 35.25 21.39 0.67
N ARG A 3 34.36 21.06 -0.27
CA ARG A 3 33.55 22.05 -0.99
C ARG A 3 32.09 21.57 -1.07
N THR A 4 31.26 22.32 -0.34
CA THR A 4 29.92 22.79 -0.76
C THR A 4 28.88 21.70 -0.97
N GLY A 5 27.87 21.53 -0.12
CA GLY A 5 27.04 22.59 0.41
C GLY A 5 25.60 22.30 -0.02
N LEU A 6 24.89 21.63 0.87
CA LEU A 6 23.45 21.44 0.97
C LEU A 6 22.61 22.46 0.16
N ARG A 7 21.82 21.97 -0.79
CA ARG A 7 20.60 22.64 -1.24
C ARG A 7 19.46 21.64 -1.26
N LEU A 8 18.82 21.48 -0.09
CA LEU A 8 17.44 21.03 0.00
C LEU A 8 16.60 21.93 -0.90
N ALA A 9 16.14 21.38 -2.02
CA ALA A 9 15.01 21.95 -2.76
C ALA A 9 13.84 21.01 -2.52
N PHE A 10 13.07 21.35 -1.48
CA PHE A 10 11.70 20.91 -1.30
C PHE A 10 10.94 21.08 -2.62
N ILE A 11 10.62 19.99 -3.30
CA ILE A 11 9.46 19.96 -4.19
C ILE A 11 8.30 19.45 -3.34
N THR A 12 7.69 20.43 -2.71
CA THR A 12 6.35 20.40 -2.16
C THR A 12 5.35 19.77 -3.13
N ALA A 13 4.51 18.90 -2.58
CA ALA A 13 3.10 18.71 -2.92
C ALA A 13 2.78 18.23 -4.35
N ALA A 14 2.37 16.96 -4.46
CA ALA A 14 1.00 16.58 -4.85
C ALA A 14 0.97 15.11 -5.28
N ALA A 15 0.79 14.20 -4.32
CA ALA A 15 0.25 12.88 -4.60
C ALA A 15 -1.09 12.72 -3.87
N ALA A 16 -1.94 13.75 -3.96
CA ALA A 16 -3.37 13.63 -3.71
C ALA A 16 -4.05 13.29 -5.04
N SER A 17 -3.67 12.17 -5.65
CA SER A 17 -4.32 11.68 -6.86
C SER A 17 -5.56 10.90 -6.46
N ALA A 18 -6.66 11.63 -6.27
CA ALA A 18 -8.04 11.19 -6.35
C ALA A 18 -8.29 9.72 -5.93
N VAL A 19 -8.60 9.52 -4.65
CA VAL A 19 -9.46 8.42 -4.22
C VAL A 19 -10.70 8.49 -5.12
N VAL A 20 -10.85 7.52 -6.02
CA VAL A 20 -12.07 7.35 -6.78
C VAL A 20 -13.16 7.03 -5.76
N LEU A 21 -13.89 8.06 -5.36
CA LEU A 21 -15.18 7.98 -4.68
C LEU A 21 -16.19 7.41 -5.68
N GLY A 22 -16.04 6.11 -5.94
CA GLY A 22 -17.02 5.30 -6.64
C GLY A 22 -17.99 4.71 -5.64
N GLY A 23 -19.04 5.48 -5.31
CA GLY A 23 -20.32 4.92 -4.86
C GLY A 23 -20.47 4.67 -3.36
N GLY A 24 -21.41 5.44 -2.79
CA GLY A 24 -22.34 5.11 -1.70
C GLY A 24 -22.09 3.90 -0.80
N LEU A 25 -22.31 4.18 0.49
CA LEU A 25 -22.19 3.34 1.68
C LEU A 25 -20.81 3.47 2.34
N ALA A 26 -20.80 3.92 3.59
CA ALA A 26 -19.65 3.80 4.46
C ALA A 26 -19.39 2.30 4.68
N THR A 27 -18.74 1.65 3.72
CA THR A 27 -18.36 0.25 3.82
C THR A 27 -17.10 0.22 4.66
N ALA A 28 -17.24 -0.31 5.87
CA ALA A 28 -16.26 -1.19 6.47
C ALA A 28 -15.38 -1.88 5.40
N ALA A 29 -14.19 -1.33 5.11
CA ALA A 29 -13.38 -1.77 4.00
C ALA A 29 -11.88 -1.70 4.34
N PRO A 30 -11.10 -2.66 3.83
CA PRO A 30 -9.65 -2.62 3.90
C PRO A 30 -9.11 -1.52 2.98
N THR A 31 -7.91 -1.03 3.29
CA THR A 31 -7.19 -0.06 2.47
C THR A 31 -5.76 -0.55 2.24
N LEU A 32 -5.16 -0.19 1.12
CA LEU A 32 -3.74 -0.43 0.87
C LEU A 32 -3.00 0.90 0.84
N THR A 33 -1.91 1.00 1.61
CA THR A 33 -1.08 2.20 1.68
C THR A 33 0.38 1.81 1.71
N ALA A 34 1.24 2.64 1.12
CA ALA A 34 2.69 2.47 1.23
C ALA A 34 3.09 2.42 2.71
N ASP A 35 3.97 1.48 3.06
CA ASP A 35 4.51 1.35 4.41
C ASP A 35 5.95 1.85 4.42
N THR A 36 6.29 2.71 5.38
CA THR A 36 7.59 3.40 5.40
C THR A 36 8.64 2.62 6.19
N ALA A 37 8.34 1.37 6.59
CA ALA A 37 9.27 0.55 7.34
C ALA A 37 10.35 -0.08 6.45
N GLU A 38 10.00 -0.43 5.21
CA GLU A 38 10.88 -1.04 4.23
C GLU A 38 10.49 -0.57 2.82
N GLU A 39 11.45 -0.50 1.91
CA GLU A 39 11.18 -0.23 0.50
C GLU A 39 10.33 -1.33 -0.14
N GLY A 40 9.44 -0.96 -1.05
CA GLY A 40 8.59 -1.94 -1.73
C GLY A 40 7.60 -2.63 -0.80
N SER A 41 7.34 -2.05 0.37
CA SER A 41 6.38 -2.56 1.33
C SER A 41 5.02 -1.86 1.23
N ILE A 42 3.99 -2.60 1.61
CA ILE A 42 2.61 -2.15 1.58
C ILE A 42 1.88 -2.60 2.83
N ALA A 43 1.25 -1.64 3.51
CA ALA A 43 0.42 -1.86 4.67
C ALA A 43 -1.03 -2.12 4.24
N VAL A 44 -1.64 -3.11 4.89
CA VAL A 44 -3.08 -3.41 4.79
C VAL A 44 -3.78 -2.77 5.97
N GLY A 45 -4.49 -1.67 5.73
CA GLY A 45 -5.34 -0.99 6.71
C GLY A 45 -6.77 -1.55 6.74
N SER A 46 -7.55 -1.10 7.72
CA SER A 46 -9.01 -1.30 7.76
C SER A 46 -9.69 -0.03 8.29
N ASN A 47 -10.87 0.28 7.75
CA ASN A 47 -11.74 1.34 8.25
C ASN A 47 -13.19 0.84 8.29
N PRO A 48 -13.86 0.73 9.46
CA PRO A 48 -13.35 1.09 10.78
C PRO A 48 -12.21 0.18 11.23
N ALA A 49 -11.33 0.72 12.08
CA ALA A 49 -10.19 -0.04 12.59
C ALA A 49 -10.66 -1.25 13.42
N GLY A 50 -9.94 -2.36 13.30
CA GLY A 50 -10.19 -3.58 14.08
C GLY A 50 -11.03 -4.63 13.36
N GLU A 51 -11.49 -4.36 12.13
CA GLU A 51 -12.13 -5.38 11.32
C GLU A 51 -11.16 -6.45 10.84
N GLN A 52 -11.60 -7.70 10.92
CA GLN A 52 -10.81 -8.86 10.52
C GLN A 52 -10.94 -9.10 9.02
N TRP A 53 -10.11 -8.40 8.25
CA TRP A 53 -9.92 -8.67 6.83
C TRP A 53 -8.71 -9.58 6.61
N THR A 54 -8.87 -10.56 5.74
CA THR A 54 -7.76 -11.34 5.18
C THR A 54 -7.65 -11.00 3.70
N CYS A 55 -6.49 -10.51 3.28
CA CYS A 55 -6.24 -9.99 1.96
C CYS A 55 -5.17 -10.83 1.26
N VAL A 56 -5.45 -11.27 0.04
CA VAL A 56 -4.46 -11.84 -0.88
C VAL A 56 -3.93 -10.72 -1.75
N LEU A 57 -2.64 -10.43 -1.66
CA LEU A 57 -1.95 -9.36 -2.36
C LEU A 57 -1.26 -9.92 -3.61
N VAL A 58 -1.35 -9.18 -4.70
CA VAL A 58 -0.72 -9.51 -5.99
C VAL A 58 -0.07 -8.25 -6.56
N GLY A 59 1.20 -8.34 -6.89
CA GLY A 59 1.96 -7.23 -7.48
C GLY A 59 3.22 -7.70 -8.16
N SER A 60 4.05 -6.76 -8.59
CA SER A 60 5.38 -7.08 -9.13
C SER A 60 6.36 -7.34 -7.97
N ALA A 61 7.19 -8.37 -8.09
CA ALA A 61 8.27 -8.66 -7.15
C ALA A 61 9.48 -7.75 -7.38
N GLU A 62 10.29 -7.51 -6.34
CA GLU A 62 11.58 -6.81 -6.41
C GLU A 62 12.55 -7.40 -7.45
N GLN A 63 12.67 -8.73 -7.51
CA GLN A 63 13.65 -9.46 -8.33
C GLN A 63 13.04 -10.00 -9.64
N ALA A 64 12.07 -9.26 -10.19
CA ALA A 64 11.24 -9.60 -11.35
C ALA A 64 10.22 -10.73 -11.13
N GLY A 65 9.13 -10.66 -11.90
CA GLY A 65 7.99 -11.59 -11.81
C GLY A 65 6.85 -11.08 -10.93
N SER A 66 5.81 -11.91 -10.78
CA SER A 66 4.68 -11.61 -9.90
C SER A 66 4.94 -12.12 -8.50
N ARG A 67 4.64 -11.29 -7.50
CA ARG A 67 4.60 -11.67 -6.09
C ARG A 67 3.15 -11.86 -5.66
N PHE A 68 2.93 -12.94 -4.93
CA PHE A 68 1.67 -13.24 -4.25
C PHE A 68 1.96 -13.34 -2.76
N ASP A 69 1.17 -12.66 -1.96
CA ASP A 69 1.29 -12.69 -0.50
C ASP A 69 -0.10 -12.69 0.13
N MET A 70 -0.17 -12.96 1.43
CA MET A 70 -1.41 -12.88 2.20
C MET A 70 -1.15 -12.10 3.48
N ALA A 71 -1.98 -11.10 3.74
CA ALA A 71 -1.87 -10.27 4.94
C ALA A 71 -3.23 -10.05 5.58
N ARG A 72 -3.24 -9.87 6.89
CA ARG A 72 -4.41 -9.40 7.63
C ARG A 72 -4.42 -7.88 7.71
N ALA A 73 -5.59 -7.30 7.94
CA ALA A 73 -5.67 -5.89 8.33
C ALA A 73 -4.80 -5.61 9.57
N GLY A 74 -3.99 -4.55 9.50
CA GLY A 74 -2.98 -4.18 10.47
C GLY A 74 -1.57 -4.73 10.16
N GLU A 75 -1.42 -5.60 9.16
CA GLU A 75 -0.11 -6.13 8.75
C GLU A 75 0.47 -5.36 7.56
N SER A 76 1.80 -5.39 7.45
CA SER A 76 2.56 -4.89 6.30
C SER A 76 3.29 -6.04 5.61
N ARG A 77 3.46 -5.94 4.29
CA ARG A 77 4.17 -6.93 3.48
C ARG A 77 5.17 -6.25 2.55
N GLY A 78 6.42 -6.70 2.63
CA GLY A 78 7.53 -6.26 1.78
C GLY A 78 7.79 -7.19 0.58
N GLY A 79 8.89 -6.90 -0.12
CA GLY A 79 9.39 -7.67 -1.25
C GLY A 79 8.58 -7.51 -2.55
N PHE A 80 7.74 -6.48 -2.64
CA PHE A 80 7.22 -6.00 -3.91
C PHE A 80 8.21 -5.00 -4.51
N ALA A 81 8.12 -4.76 -5.82
CA ALA A 81 8.90 -3.70 -6.45
C ALA A 81 8.50 -2.33 -5.88
N ALA A 82 9.48 -1.46 -5.61
CA ALA A 82 9.25 -0.12 -5.09
C ALA A 82 8.36 0.72 -6.03
N GLY A 83 7.42 1.47 -5.47
CA GLY A 83 6.46 2.29 -6.22
C GLY A 83 5.53 1.52 -7.16
N SER A 84 5.47 0.19 -7.05
CA SER A 84 4.62 -0.63 -7.92
C SER A 84 3.20 -0.74 -7.40
N THR A 85 2.25 -0.97 -8.32
CA THR A 85 0.85 -1.21 -7.95
C THR A 85 0.67 -2.63 -7.44
N VAL A 86 0.03 -2.74 -6.27
CA VAL A 86 -0.42 -4.00 -5.67
C VAL A 86 -1.94 -4.01 -5.67
N THR A 87 -2.51 -5.14 -6.09
CA THR A 87 -3.94 -5.42 -6.00
C THR A 87 -4.18 -6.42 -4.89
N ALA A 88 -5.13 -6.16 -4.00
CA ALA A 88 -5.55 -7.10 -2.98
C ALA A 88 -7.02 -7.50 -3.11
N GLY A 89 -7.26 -8.82 -3.12
CA GLY A 89 -8.58 -9.39 -2.90
C GLY A 89 -8.76 -9.67 -1.41
N CYS A 90 -9.70 -8.99 -0.77
CA CYS A 90 -9.91 -9.06 0.67
C CYS A 90 -11.26 -9.68 1.01
N LEU A 91 -11.25 -10.55 2.02
CA LEU A 91 -12.43 -11.22 2.56
C LEU A 91 -12.55 -10.94 4.06
N ASN A 92 -13.78 -10.71 4.51
CA ASN A 92 -14.13 -10.65 5.92
C ASN A 92 -15.07 -11.82 6.22
N THR A 93 -14.59 -12.79 6.99
CA THR A 93 -15.35 -14.01 7.32
C THR A 93 -16.47 -13.77 8.33
N GLN A 94 -16.42 -12.67 9.09
CA GLN A 94 -17.45 -12.36 10.08
C GLN A 94 -18.69 -11.76 9.42
N SER A 95 -18.50 -10.87 8.43
CA SER A 95 -19.58 -10.22 7.68
C SER A 95 -19.87 -10.86 6.33
N PHE A 96 -19.09 -11.88 5.92
CA PHE A 96 -19.12 -12.49 4.58
C PHE A 96 -18.96 -11.48 3.44
N ALA A 97 -18.27 -10.37 3.71
CA ALA A 97 -18.00 -9.34 2.73
C ALA A 97 -16.73 -9.65 1.95
N ILE A 98 -16.73 -9.31 0.66
CA ILE A 98 -15.58 -9.44 -0.24
C ILE A 98 -15.40 -8.11 -0.96
N THR A 99 -14.16 -7.67 -1.09
CA THR A 99 -13.83 -6.47 -1.83
C THR A 99 -12.45 -6.59 -2.46
N VAL A 100 -12.20 -5.76 -3.48
CA VAL A 100 -10.91 -5.67 -4.15
C VAL A 100 -10.44 -4.23 -4.02
N VAL A 101 -9.20 -4.07 -3.55
CA VAL A 101 -8.58 -2.76 -3.36
C VAL A 101 -7.21 -2.75 -4.01
N THR A 102 -6.75 -1.58 -4.41
CA THR A 102 -5.42 -1.38 -4.99
C THR A 102 -4.67 -0.33 -4.19
N GLY A 103 -3.35 -0.43 -4.19
CA GLY A 103 -2.46 0.52 -3.56
C GLY A 103 -1.10 0.54 -4.25
N VAL A 104 -0.26 1.46 -3.83
CA VAL A 104 1.12 1.58 -4.30
C VAL A 104 2.06 1.27 -3.14
N THR A 105 3.13 0.54 -3.41
CA THR A 105 4.17 0.24 -2.43
C THR A 105 5.02 1.48 -2.16
N SER A 106 5.77 1.47 -1.06
CA SER A 106 6.77 2.50 -0.76
C SER A 106 7.80 2.63 -1.88
N LEU A 107 8.24 3.87 -2.08
CA LEU A 107 9.29 4.21 -3.04
C LEU A 107 10.66 3.84 -2.48
N ASP A 108 11.61 3.68 -3.40
CA ASP A 108 13.03 3.61 -3.09
C ASP A 108 13.49 4.99 -2.64
N ASP A 109 14.01 5.06 -1.40
CA ASP A 109 14.59 6.28 -0.86
C ASP A 109 15.92 6.50 -1.59
N ALA A 110 15.86 7.26 -2.69
CA ALA A 110 17.05 7.60 -3.45
C ALA A 110 18.08 8.34 -2.57
N ASP A 111 19.20 7.67 -2.27
CA ASP A 111 20.41 8.24 -1.62
C ASP A 111 21.04 9.39 -2.43
#